data_AF-A0A099J094-F1
#
_entry.id   AF-A0A099J094-F1
#
_cell.length_a   1.000
_cell.length_b   1.000
_cell.length_c   1.000
_cell.angle_alpha   90.00
_cell.angle_beta   90.00
_cell.angle_gamma   90.00
#
_symmetry.space_group_name_H-M   'P 1'
#
loop_
_entity.id
_entity.type
_entity.pdbx_description
1 polymer ?
#
loop_
_entity_poly.entity_id
_entity_poly.type
_entity_poly.pdbx_seq_one_letter_code
_entity_poly.pdbx_strand_id
1 'polypeptide(L)'
;MAVLAGCSTDAATTSSSSAPSSSSSSSATPEAPLASIPSLSGVDTAVLLDADFAAALGTLGLTPGVIGGATLEEGSLHFPITGGNVDYYDPNGTVRPYVQGTLEHEGSGFSLTAGDTVV
;
A
#
# COMPACT_ATOMS: atom_id res chain seq x y z
N MET A 1 -46.76 0.40 20.88
CA MET A 1 -47.31 -0.48 21.93
C MET A 1 -47.83 -1.74 21.25
N ALA A 2 -47.82 -2.88 21.95
CA ALA A 2 -47.90 -4.26 21.43
C ALA A 2 -46.59 -4.71 20.72
N VAL A 3 -45.91 -5.84 20.95
CA VAL A 3 -45.82 -6.91 22.00
C VAL A 3 -45.70 -8.28 21.31
N LEU A 4 -44.59 -8.98 21.62
CA LEU A 4 -44.28 -10.43 21.64
C LEU A 4 -44.98 -11.48 20.73
N ALA A 5 -44.13 -12.48 20.39
CA ALA A 5 -44.42 -13.90 20.07
C ALA A 5 -45.09 -14.22 18.71
N GLY A 6 -44.88 -15.39 18.11
CA GLY A 6 -43.99 -16.52 18.45
C GLY A 6 -44.55 -17.88 17.98
N CYS A 7 -43.67 -18.82 17.58
CA CYS A 7 -44.00 -20.19 17.10
C CYS A 7 -44.86 -20.24 15.81
N SER A 8 -45.08 -21.36 15.12
CA SER A 8 -44.63 -22.78 15.22
C SER A 8 -44.32 -23.29 13.77
N THR A 9 -43.98 -24.53 13.41
CA THR A 9 -43.77 -25.85 14.07
C THR A 9 -42.77 -26.66 13.18
N ASP A 10 -42.23 -27.87 13.45
CA ASP A 10 -42.45 -28.90 14.48
C ASP A 10 -41.12 -29.65 14.79
N ALA A 11 -41.15 -30.85 15.38
CA ALA A 11 -39.99 -31.60 15.86
C ALA A 11 -39.58 -32.83 15.00
N ALA A 12 -38.26 -33.05 14.88
CA ALA A 12 -37.66 -34.36 14.63
C ALA A 12 -36.33 -34.51 15.39
N THR A 13 -36.33 -35.46 16.32
CA THR A 13 -35.21 -36.08 17.06
C THR A 13 -33.78 -35.88 16.53
N THR A 14 -32.85 -35.46 17.40
CA THR A 14 -31.68 -36.25 17.90
C THR A 14 -30.55 -35.34 18.40
N SER A 15 -29.93 -35.76 19.51
CA SER A 15 -28.71 -35.27 20.16
C SER A 15 -27.67 -34.55 19.28
N SER A 16 -27.15 -33.41 19.77
CA SER A 16 -25.79 -33.33 20.34
C SER A 16 -25.45 -31.91 20.76
N SER A 17 -24.99 -31.73 22.02
CA SER A 17 -24.42 -30.47 22.50
C SER A 17 -23.01 -30.28 21.94
N SER A 18 -22.91 -29.92 20.66
CA SER A 18 -21.64 -29.57 20.03
C SER A 18 -21.14 -28.25 20.61
N ALA A 19 -20.21 -28.33 21.57
CA ALA A 19 -19.45 -27.18 22.04
C ALA A 19 -18.76 -26.49 20.85
N PRO A 20 -18.52 -25.16 20.90
CA PRO A 20 -17.75 -24.49 19.86
C PRO A 20 -16.34 -25.08 19.86
N SER A 21 -16.03 -25.88 18.83
CA SER A 21 -14.70 -26.41 18.59
C SER A 21 -13.72 -25.25 18.49
N SER A 22 -12.86 -25.10 19.49
CA SER A 22 -11.76 -24.14 19.44
C SER A 22 -10.81 -24.59 18.33
N SER A 23 -10.94 -23.97 17.16
CA SER A 23 -10.04 -24.19 16.03
C SER A 23 -8.63 -23.83 16.46
N SER A 24 -7.81 -24.84 16.77
CA SER A 24 -6.38 -24.67 17.01
C SER A 24 -5.78 -24.08 15.73
N SER A 25 -5.47 -22.78 15.75
CA SER A 25 -4.75 -22.12 14.68
C SER A 25 -3.33 -22.70 14.64
N SER A 26 -3.09 -23.65 13.75
CA SER A 26 -1.76 -24.12 13.42
C SER A 26 -0.91 -22.91 13.05
N SER A 27 0.02 -22.53 13.93
CA SER A 27 0.99 -21.48 13.65
C SER A 27 1.87 -21.94 12.50
N ALA A 28 1.53 -21.53 11.28
CA ALA A 28 2.42 -21.70 10.14
C ALA A 28 3.74 -21.00 10.49
N THR A 29 4.85 -21.74 10.39
CA THR A 29 6.17 -21.12 10.48
C THR A 29 6.28 -20.10 9.34
N PRO A 30 6.56 -18.82 9.61
CA PRO A 30 6.67 -17.82 8.56
C PRO A 30 7.74 -18.25 7.57
N GLU A 31 7.41 -18.18 6.29
CA GLU A 31 8.31 -18.48 5.19
C GLU A 31 9.47 -17.47 5.22
N ALA A 32 10.71 -17.95 5.21
CA ALA A 32 11.87 -17.07 5.22
C ALA A 32 12.12 -16.48 3.83
N PRO A 33 12.63 -15.24 3.71
CA PRO A 33 13.03 -14.69 2.43
C PRO A 33 14.18 -15.51 1.82
N LEU A 34 14.13 -15.71 0.50
CA LEU A 34 15.19 -16.32 -0.29
C LEU A 34 16.39 -15.37 -0.46
N ALA A 35 16.15 -14.06 -0.43
CA ALA A 35 17.17 -13.02 -0.41
C ALA A 35 16.68 -11.76 0.31
N SER A 36 17.61 -11.06 0.97
CA SER A 36 17.36 -9.79 1.66
C SER A 36 18.42 -8.76 1.27
N ILE A 37 17.98 -7.54 0.97
CA ILE A 37 18.83 -6.38 0.70
C ILE A 37 18.56 -5.36 1.81
N PRO A 38 19.46 -5.23 2.82
CA PRO A 38 19.18 -4.47 4.04
C PRO A 38 19.32 -2.96 3.89
N SER A 39 19.88 -2.49 2.78
CA SER A 39 20.04 -1.07 2.46
C SER A 39 20.00 -0.90 0.94
N LEU A 40 19.10 -0.04 0.47
CA LEU A 40 18.98 0.36 -0.92
C LEU A 40 19.59 1.74 -1.14
N SER A 41 20.16 1.96 -2.33
CA SER A 41 20.72 3.25 -2.75
C SER A 41 20.89 3.31 -4.27
N GLY A 42 20.79 4.53 -4.83
CA GLY A 42 21.48 4.88 -6.09
C GLY A 42 20.67 4.87 -7.40
N VAL A 43 19.36 4.61 -7.37
CA VAL A 43 18.45 4.77 -8.53
C VAL A 43 17.15 5.46 -8.10
N ASP A 44 16.41 6.01 -9.05
CA ASP A 44 15.18 6.75 -8.79
C ASP A 44 13.92 5.90 -8.97
N THR A 45 12.83 6.29 -8.32
CA THR A 45 11.47 5.95 -8.75
C THR A 45 10.90 7.11 -9.55
N ALA A 46 10.11 6.83 -10.60
CA ALA A 46 9.54 7.86 -11.46
C ALA A 46 8.01 7.80 -11.48
N VAL A 47 7.36 8.96 -11.41
CA VAL A 47 5.90 9.14 -11.54
C VAL A 47 5.63 10.08 -12.71
N LEU A 48 5.11 9.53 -13.82
CA LEU A 48 4.69 10.34 -14.97
C LEU A 48 3.46 11.16 -14.61
N LEU A 49 3.53 12.48 -14.79
CA LEU A 49 2.38 13.38 -14.66
C LEU A 49 1.48 13.19 -15.89
N ASP A 50 0.22 12.85 -15.64
CA ASP A 50 -0.79 12.81 -16.70
C ASP A 50 -0.94 14.17 -17.38
N ALA A 51 -1.09 14.17 -18.70
CA ALA A 51 -1.10 15.39 -19.50
C ALA A 51 -2.33 16.27 -19.22
N ASP A 52 -3.50 15.66 -18.98
CA ASP A 52 -4.72 16.39 -18.65
C ASP A 52 -4.66 16.93 -17.21
N PHE A 53 -4.02 16.21 -16.29
CA PHE A 53 -3.71 16.72 -14.94
C PHE A 53 -2.76 17.94 -14.98
N ALA A 54 -1.65 17.84 -15.74
CA ALA A 54 -0.70 18.95 -15.89
C ALA A 54 -1.36 20.18 -16.56
N ALA A 55 -2.21 19.96 -17.57
CA ALA A 55 -2.99 21.02 -18.19
C ALA A 55 -3.99 21.64 -17.21
N ALA A 56 -4.70 20.82 -16.42
CA ALA A 56 -5.64 21.31 -15.40
C ALA A 56 -4.94 22.19 -14.36
N LEU A 57 -3.78 21.79 -13.83
CA LEU A 57 -2.97 22.63 -12.93
C LEU A 57 -2.66 23.99 -13.55
N GLY A 58 -2.26 24.01 -14.84
CA GLY A 58 -2.06 25.24 -15.61
C GLY A 58 -3.31 26.13 -15.67
N THR A 59 -4.50 25.55 -15.87
CA THR A 59 -5.78 26.32 -15.85
C THR A 59 -6.13 26.89 -14.47
N LEU A 60 -5.66 26.28 -13.39
CA LEU A 60 -5.78 26.77 -12.02
C LEU A 60 -4.68 27.78 -11.64
N GLY A 61 -3.72 28.06 -12.54
CA GLY A 61 -2.57 28.92 -12.26
C GLY A 61 -1.50 28.28 -11.35
N LEU A 62 -1.54 26.96 -11.20
CA LEU A 62 -0.58 26.18 -10.41
C LEU A 62 0.55 25.69 -11.32
N THR A 63 1.78 25.98 -10.93
CA THR A 63 2.99 25.50 -11.62
C THR A 63 3.53 24.26 -10.90
N PRO A 64 3.59 23.08 -11.55
CA PRO A 64 4.25 21.90 -11.02
C PRO A 64 5.75 22.15 -10.82
N GLY A 65 6.30 21.63 -9.72
CA GLY A 65 7.72 21.71 -9.40
C GLY A 65 8.17 20.56 -8.50
N VAL A 66 9.38 20.68 -7.96
CA VAL A 66 10.02 19.70 -7.08
C VAL A 66 10.64 20.37 -5.87
N ILE A 67 10.82 19.61 -4.79
CA ILE A 67 11.62 20.01 -3.62
C ILE A 67 12.83 19.09 -3.45
N GLY A 68 13.94 19.70 -3.03
CA GLY A 68 15.18 19.02 -2.65
C GLY A 68 15.77 18.13 -3.73
N GLY A 69 15.81 16.82 -3.49
CA GLY A 69 16.50 15.85 -4.37
C GLY A 69 15.71 15.39 -5.60
N ALA A 70 14.41 15.68 -5.68
CA ALA A 70 13.59 15.26 -6.82
C ALA A 70 13.90 16.06 -8.09
N THR A 71 13.71 15.45 -9.27
CA THR A 71 13.77 16.15 -10.56
C THR A 71 12.45 16.00 -11.34
N LEU A 72 12.20 16.92 -12.29
CA LEU A 72 11.06 16.87 -13.20
C LEU A 72 11.59 16.87 -14.63
N GLU A 73 11.62 15.69 -15.24
CA GLU A 73 12.24 15.43 -16.55
C GLU A 73 11.24 14.71 -17.45
N GLU A 74 11.11 15.16 -18.70
CA GLU A 74 10.19 14.58 -19.70
C GLU A 74 8.72 14.43 -19.24
N GLY A 75 8.28 15.25 -18.28
CA GLY A 75 6.94 15.18 -17.67
C GLY A 75 6.82 14.15 -16.54
N SER A 76 7.91 13.52 -16.12
CA SER A 76 7.96 12.59 -14.99
C SER A 76 8.67 13.20 -13.78
N LEU A 77 8.13 12.94 -12.60
CA LEU A 77 8.75 13.28 -11.31
C LEU A 77 9.65 12.13 -10.88
N HIS A 78 10.95 12.37 -10.78
CA HIS A 78 11.95 11.41 -10.33
C HIS A 78 12.27 11.65 -8.86
N PHE A 79 12.21 10.60 -8.06
CA PHE A 79 12.51 10.60 -6.63
C PHE A 79 13.68 9.65 -6.35
N PRO A 80 14.88 10.16 -6.01
CA PRO A 80 16.01 9.32 -5.67
C PRO A 80 15.72 8.40 -4.50
N ILE A 81 16.12 7.13 -4.59
CA ILE A 81 16.07 6.21 -3.44
C ILE A 81 17.25 6.52 -2.52
N THR A 82 16.92 7.08 -1.35
CA THR A 82 17.87 7.48 -0.30
C THR A 82 18.14 6.37 0.71
N GLY A 83 17.28 5.34 0.75
CA GLY A 83 17.35 4.26 1.74
C GLY A 83 16.22 3.24 1.61
N GLY A 84 15.91 2.56 2.71
CA GLY A 84 14.99 1.42 2.76
C GLY A 84 15.63 0.05 2.48
N ASN A 85 14.81 -1.00 2.49
CA ASN A 85 15.20 -2.41 2.37
C ASN A 85 14.25 -3.19 1.45
N VAL A 86 14.69 -4.33 0.91
CA VAL A 86 13.83 -5.28 0.18
C VAL A 86 14.13 -6.73 0.56
N ASP A 87 13.07 -7.51 0.78
CA ASP A 87 13.05 -8.96 0.93
C ASP A 87 12.36 -9.62 -0.27
N TYR A 88 12.94 -10.72 -0.75
CA TYR A 88 12.44 -11.54 -1.86
C TYR A 88 12.07 -12.94 -1.37
N TYR A 89 10.82 -13.34 -1.53
CA TYR A 89 10.22 -14.63 -1.14
C TYR A 89 9.96 -15.51 -2.37
N ASP A 90 9.63 -16.79 -2.18
CA ASP A 90 9.32 -17.68 -3.31
C ASP A 90 8.01 -17.25 -4.00
N PRO A 91 8.01 -16.92 -5.31
CA PRO A 91 6.78 -16.62 -6.05
C PRO A 91 5.80 -17.81 -6.15
N ASN A 92 6.22 -19.03 -5.81
CA ASN A 92 5.40 -20.24 -5.67
C ASN A 92 5.00 -20.52 -4.21
N GLY A 93 5.60 -19.84 -3.23
CA GLY A 93 5.32 -19.98 -1.81
C GLY A 93 3.97 -19.39 -1.42
N THR A 94 3.80 -19.06 -0.15
CA THR A 94 2.53 -18.52 0.41
C THR A 94 2.55 -17.00 0.64
N VAL A 95 3.74 -16.40 0.82
CA VAL A 95 3.90 -14.97 1.11
C VAL A 95 3.63 -14.11 -0.12
N ARG A 96 2.65 -13.19 -0.06
CA ARG A 96 2.31 -12.26 -1.15
C ARG A 96 2.12 -10.83 -0.63
N PRO A 97 2.63 -9.79 -1.34
CA PRO A 97 3.49 -9.88 -2.53
C PRO A 97 4.83 -10.57 -2.22
N TYR A 98 5.45 -11.19 -3.23
CA TYR A 98 6.70 -11.95 -3.05
C TYR A 98 7.96 -11.06 -3.08
N VAL A 99 7.80 -9.77 -3.36
CA VAL A 99 8.79 -8.73 -3.09
C VAL A 99 8.16 -7.78 -2.08
N GLN A 100 8.83 -7.56 -0.95
CA GLN A 100 8.36 -6.69 0.12
C GLN A 100 9.49 -5.79 0.59
N GLY A 101 9.19 -4.63 1.13
CA GLY A 101 10.23 -3.69 1.52
C GLY A 101 9.71 -2.27 1.75
N THR A 102 10.66 -1.38 1.98
CA THR A 102 10.47 0.06 2.06
C THR A 102 11.40 0.74 1.05
N LEU A 103 10.95 1.84 0.46
CA LEU A 103 11.77 2.75 -0.32
C LEU A 103 11.68 4.13 0.35
N GLU A 104 12.83 4.70 0.65
CA GLU A 104 12.93 6.02 1.28
C GLU A 104 13.35 7.05 0.23
N HIS A 105 12.71 8.22 0.27
CA HIS A 105 12.92 9.34 -0.65
C HIS A 105 13.17 10.63 0.13
N GLU A 106 13.97 10.55 1.19
CA GLU A 106 14.15 11.61 2.17
C GLU A 106 14.63 12.92 1.54
N GLY A 107 14.02 14.03 1.97
CA GLY A 107 14.29 15.36 1.41
C GLY A 107 13.88 15.55 -0.06
N SER A 108 13.16 14.63 -0.68
CA SER A 108 12.64 14.73 -2.05
C SER A 108 11.11 14.85 -2.05
N GLY A 109 10.54 15.57 -2.99
CA GLY A 109 9.09 15.75 -3.05
C GLY A 109 8.60 16.54 -4.27
N PHE A 110 7.28 16.53 -4.46
CA PHE A 110 6.58 17.32 -5.46
C PHE A 110 6.14 18.67 -4.86
N SER A 111 6.12 19.74 -5.66
CA SER A 111 5.58 21.04 -5.23
C SER A 111 4.61 21.65 -6.23
N LEU A 112 3.75 22.53 -5.72
CA LEU A 112 2.86 23.38 -6.51
C LEU A 112 3.10 24.84 -6.14
N THR A 113 3.42 25.66 -7.15
CA THR A 113 3.65 27.11 -6.97
C THR A 113 2.48 27.92 -7.52
N ALA A 114 1.97 28.86 -6.73
CA ALA A 114 1.01 29.89 -7.15
C ALA A 114 1.41 31.26 -6.57
N GLY A 115 1.91 32.15 -7.44
CA GLY A 115 2.49 33.42 -7.02
C GLY A 115 3.66 33.19 -6.06
N ASP A 116 3.65 33.85 -4.90
CA ASP A 116 4.65 33.70 -3.84
C ASP A 116 4.45 32.45 -2.95
N THR A 117 3.38 31.67 -3.16
CA THR A 117 3.07 30.48 -2.36
C THR A 117 3.62 29.22 -3.02
N VAL A 118 4.35 28.41 -2.25
CA VAL A 118 4.80 27.06 -2.61
C VAL A 118 4.27 26.09 -1.55
N VAL A 119 3.68 24.98 -1.99
CA VAL A 119 3.24 23.84 -1.16
C VAL A 119 3.80 22.53 -1.69
#